data_AF-A0A436W6G6-F1
#
_entry.id   AF-A0A436W6G6-F1
#
_cell.length_a   1.000
_cell.length_b   1.000
_cell.length_c   1.000
_cell.angle_alpha   90.00
_cell.angle_beta   90.00
_cell.angle_gamma   90.00
#
_symmetry.space_group_name_H-M   'P 1'
#
loop_
_entity.id
_entity.type
_entity.pdbx_description
1 polymer ?
#
loop_
_entity_poly.entity_id
_entity_poly.type
_entity_poly.pdbx_seq_one_letter_code
_entity_poly.pdbx_strand_id
1 'polypeptide(L)' 'MAETLEIVTFRLKPGTEAGFVAGNGLLSDWLTRQPGFLSRCLARQDNGGWVDLVRWQSREQA' A
#
# COMPACT_ATOMS: atom_id res chain seq x y z
N MET A 1 18.65 -1.17 -13.62
CA MET A 1 17.79 0.02 -13.41
C MET A 1 17.45 0.06 -11.92
N ALA A 2 17.37 1.25 -11.31
CA ALA A 2 17.03 1.36 -9.89
C ALA A 2 15.51 1.48 -9.74
N GLU A 3 14.90 0.67 -8.88
CA GLU A 3 13.48 0.78 -8.51
C GLU A 3 13.31 1.71 -7.31
N THR A 4 12.10 2.24 -7.12
CA THR A 4 11.72 3.00 -5.93
C THR A 4 10.79 2.18 -5.05
N LEU A 5 11.06 2.20 -3.73
CA LEU A 5 10.20 1.60 -2.72
C LEU A 5 9.54 2.71 -1.90
N GLU A 6 8.22 2.80 -1.99
CA GLU A 6 7.38 3.63 -1.13
C GLU A 6 6.97 2.82 0.10
N ILE A 7 7.16 3.38 1.29
CA ILE A 7 6.85 2.73 2.57
C ILE A 7 5.93 3.66 3.36
N VAL A 8 4.67 3.27 3.52
CA VAL A 8 3.68 4.04 4.26
C VAL A 8 3.29 3.29 5.52
N THR A 9 3.47 3.91 6.69
CA THR A 9 3.07 3.33 7.98
C THR A 9 1.91 4.13 8.59
N PHE A 10 0.85 3.46 9.01
CA PHE A 10 -0.31 4.11 9.60
C PHE A 10 -0.99 3.25 10.67
N ARG A 11 -1.91 3.85 11.41
CA ARG A 11 -2.82 3.16 12.34
C ARG A 11 -4.26 3.43 11.92
N LEU A 12 -5.08 2.40 11.99
CA LEU A 12 -6.52 2.54 11.76
C LEU A 12 -7.20 3.08 13.03
N LYS A 13 -8.30 3.80 12.83
CA LYS A 13 -9.17 4.17 13.95
C LYS A 13 -9.84 2.91 14.52
N PRO A 14 -10.14 2.86 15.83
CA PRO A 14 -10.86 1.73 16.41
C PRO A 14 -12.17 1.46 15.64
N GLY A 15 -12.43 0.19 15.33
CA GLY A 15 -13.65 -0.24 14.63
C GLY A 15 -13.65 -0.08 13.10
N THR A 16 -12.61 0.49 12.47
CA THR A 16 -12.59 0.69 11.00
C THR A 16 -11.87 -0.40 10.22
N GLU A 17 -11.30 -1.41 10.89
CA GLU A 17 -10.47 -2.44 10.26
C GLU A 17 -11.22 -3.25 9.20
N ALA A 18 -12.45 -3.71 9.51
CA ALA A 18 -13.24 -4.48 8.56
C ALA A 18 -13.55 -3.71 7.27
N GLY A 19 -13.90 -2.42 7.40
CA GLY A 19 -14.15 -1.55 6.25
C GLY A 19 -12.88 -1.28 5.44
N PHE A 20 -11.74 -1.11 6.12
CA PHE A 20 -10.44 -0.94 5.46
C PHE A 20 -10.05 -2.18 4.65
N VAL A 21 -10.17 -3.39 5.23
CA VAL A 21 -9.86 -4.65 4.53
C VAL A 21 -10.79 -4.85 3.34
N ALA A 22 -12.09 -4.56 3.48
CA ALA A 22 -13.05 -4.66 2.38
C ALA A 22 -12.76 -3.66 1.24
N GLY A 23 -12.36 -2.43 1.58
CA GLY A 23 -12.00 -1.40 0.60
C GLY A 23 -10.62 -1.58 -0.03
N ASN A 24 -9.75 -2.39 0.57
CA ASN A 24 -8.37 -2.53 0.14
C ASN A 24 -8.22 -3.07 -1.30
N GLY A 25 -9.15 -3.92 -1.74
CA GLY A 25 -9.17 -4.43 -3.12
C GLY A 25 -9.31 -3.31 -4.15
N LEU A 26 -10.16 -2.32 -3.90
CA LEU A 26 -10.37 -1.19 -4.80
C LEU A 26 -9.09 -0.34 -4.97
N LEU A 27 -8.36 -0.13 -3.87
CA LEU A 27 -7.09 0.58 -3.90
C LEU A 27 -6.03 -0.22 -4.68
N SER A 28 -5.91 -1.52 -4.43
CA SER A 28 -5.00 -2.40 -5.20
C SER A 28 -5.31 -2.36 -6.69
N ASP A 29 -6.59 -2.49 -7.07
CA ASP A 29 -7.01 -2.46 -8.47
C ASP A 29 -6.69 -1.11 -9.13
N TRP A 30 -6.86 -0.01 -8.40
CA TRP A 30 -6.48 1.31 -8.89
C TRP A 30 -4.96 1.47 -9.04
N LEU A 31 -4.17 0.96 -8.09
CA LEU A 31 -2.70 0.99 -8.13
C LEU A 31 -2.13 0.21 -9.32
N THR A 32 -2.69 -0.95 -9.65
CA THR A 32 -2.24 -1.74 -10.83
C THR A 32 -2.37 -1.00 -12.16
N ARG A 33 -3.19 0.06 -12.21
CA ARG A 33 -3.37 0.91 -13.40
C ARG A 33 -2.45 2.12 -13.44
N GLN A 34 -1.69 2.38 -12.38
CA GLN A 34 -0.80 3.55 -12.34
C GLN A 34 0.47 3.29 -13.17
N PRO A 35 0.94 4.29 -13.94
CA PRO A 35 2.21 4.16 -14.66
C PRO A 35 3.35 3.84 -13.71
N GLY A 36 4.15 2.83 -14.05
CA GLY A 36 5.33 2.46 -13.25
C GLY A 36 5.04 1.61 -12.02
N PHE A 37 3.79 1.26 -11.73
CA PHE A 37 3.48 0.31 -10.65
C PHE A 37 4.09 -1.07 -10.94
N LEU A 38 4.76 -1.65 -9.94
CA LEU A 38 5.35 -2.98 -10.03
C LEU A 38 4.64 -3.99 -9.13
N SER A 39 4.49 -3.66 -7.85
CA SER A 39 3.84 -4.56 -6.88
C SER A 39 3.48 -3.82 -5.60
N ARG A 40 2.57 -4.40 -4.82
CA ARG A 40 2.19 -3.92 -3.50
C ARG A 40 2.16 -5.04 -2.47
N CYS A 41 2.57 -4.75 -1.24
CA CYS A 41 2.42 -5.61 -0.08
C CYS A 41 1.86 -4.79 1.10
N LEU A 42 0.68 -5.18 1.58
CA LEU A 42 0.06 -4.60 2.76
C LEU A 42 0.19 -5.59 3.92
N ALA A 43 0.79 -5.17 5.02
CA ALA A 43 0.97 -6.00 6.20
C ALA A 43 0.49 -5.32 7.48
N ARG A 44 -0.09 -6.11 8.37
CA ARG A 44 -0.40 -5.73 9.75
C ARG A 44 0.83 -6.00 10.61
N GLN A 45 1.18 -5.05 11.46
CA GLN A 45 2.25 -5.19 12.46
C GLN A 45 1.68 -5.68 13.79
N ASP A 46 2.50 -6.37 14.57
CA ASP A 46 2.12 -6.89 15.90
C ASP A 46 1.68 -5.78 16.88
N ASN A 47 2.16 -4.56 16.67
CA ASN A 47 1.79 -3.37 17.45
C ASN A 47 0.42 -2.77 17.06
N GLY A 48 -0.36 -3.46 16.21
CA GLY A 48 -1.66 -3.01 15.70
C GLY A 48 -1.60 -1.94 14.60
N GLY A 49 -0.39 -1.52 14.20
CA GLY A 49 -0.15 -0.68 13.03
C GLY A 49 -0.20 -1.45 11.71
N TRP A 50 -0.14 -0.71 10.62
CA TRP A 50 -0.13 -1.22 9.27
C TRP A 50 1.05 -0.63 8.51
N VAL A 51 1.60 -1.40 7.57
CA VAL A 51 2.58 -0.95 6.59
C VAL A 51 2.11 -1.30 5.19
N ASP A 52 2.13 -0.31 4.31
CA ASP A 52 1.88 -0.47 2.88
C ASP A 52 3.19 -0.23 2.12
N LEU A 53 3.62 -1.25 1.39
CA LEU A 53 4.86 -1.26 0.63
C LEU A 53 4.51 -1.29 -0.85
N VAL A 54 4.86 -0.23 -1.58
CA VAL A 54 4.63 -0.14 -3.02
C VAL A 54 5.96 -0.04 -3.76
N ARG A 55 6.16 -0.91 -4.75
CA ARG A 55 7.32 -0.87 -5.64
C ARG A 55 6.95 -0.17 -6.93
N TRP A 56 7.82 0.76 -7.33
CA TRP A 56 7.67 1.61 -8.50
C TRP A 56 8.91 1.50 -9.40
N GLN A 57 8.71 1.68 -10.70
CA GLN A 57 9.79 1.73 -11.69
C GLN A 57 10.73 2.91 -11.47
N SER A 58 10.21 4.06 -11.02
CA SER A 58 11.01 5.25 -10.72
C SER A 58 10.41 6.07 -9.58
N ARG A 59 11.13 7.07 -9.11
CA ARG A 59 10.70 7.96 -8.03
C ARG A 59 9.64 8.95 -8.49
N GLU A 60 9.66 9.34 -9.76
CA GLU A 60 8.70 10.27 -10.36
C GLU A 60 7.32 9.65 -10.55
N GLN A 61 7.26 8.31 -10.57
CA GLN A 61 6.03 7.52 -10.71
C GLN A 61 5.43 7.10 -9.37
N ALA A 62 6.17 7.26 -8.27
CA ALA A 62 5.71 7.04 -6.89
C ALA A 62 5.01 8.30 -6.36
#